data_AF-A0A5K0W0X6-F1
#
_entry.id   AF-A0A5K0W0X6-F1
#
_cell.length_a   1.000
_cell.length_b   1.000
_cell.length_c   1.000
_cell.angle_alpha   90.00
_cell.angle_beta   90.00
_cell.angle_gamma   90.00
#
_symmetry.space_group_name_H-M   'P 1'
#
loop_
_entity.id
_entity.type
_entity.pdbx_description
1 polymer ?
#
loop_
_entity_poly.entity_id
_entity_poly.type
_entity_poly.pdbx_seq_one_letter_code
_entity_poly.pdbx_strand_id
1 'polypeptide(L)' 'NWLKAAIKVCSAAEAVEFELGKIEMEISTLEKELFRDNDNIGFCHNDLQYGNIMMDEETKTVTII' A
#
# COMPACT_ATOMS: atom_id res chain seq x y z
N ASN A 1 1.04 -15.80 9.71
CA ASN A 1 0.34 -14.52 9.96
C ASN A 1 1.41 -13.42 9.90
N TRP A 2 1.49 -12.71 8.77
CA TRP A 2 2.51 -11.69 8.50
C TRP A 2 2.39 -10.49 9.43
N LEU A 3 1.16 -10.10 9.77
CA LEU A 3 0.89 -8.95 10.62
C LEU A 3 1.44 -9.17 12.04
N LYS A 4 1.18 -10.34 12.61
CA LYS A 4 1.76 -10.73 13.91
C LYS A 4 3.29 -10.79 13.88
N ALA A 5 3.90 -11.10 12.73
CA ALA A 5 5.34 -11.08 12.58
C ALA A 5 5.88 -9.65 12.49
N ALA A 6 5.21 -8.76 11.75
CA ALA A 6 5.57 -7.35 11.62
C ALA A 6 5.47 -6.60 12.95
N ILE A 7 4.35 -6.76 13.69
CA ILE A 7 4.15 -6.11 14.99
C ILE A 7 5.24 -6.52 16.00
N LYS A 8 5.72 -7.78 15.94
CA LYS A 8 6.77 -8.27 16.84
C LYS A 8 8.14 -7.62 16.62
N VAL A 9 8.35 -6.95 15.48
CA VAL A 9 9.59 -6.21 15.21
C VAL A 9 9.60 -4.86 15.96
N CYS A 10 8.42 -4.36 16.36
CA CYS A 10 8.29 -3.08 17.00
C CYS A 10 8.54 -3.13 18.51
N SER A 11 9.07 -2.00 18.99
CA SER A 11 8.75 -1.39 20.27
C SER A 11 7.45 -1.79 20.94
N ALA A 12 7.41 -2.21 22.22
CA ALA A 12 6.15 -2.15 22.97
C ALA A 12 5.65 -0.70 23.08
N ALA A 13 6.58 0.26 23.25
CA ALA A 13 6.27 1.69 23.27
C ALA A 13 5.76 2.17 21.90
N GLU A 14 6.47 1.82 20.82
CA GLU A 14 6.08 2.18 19.45
C GLU A 14 4.74 1.55 19.07
N ALA A 15 4.49 0.29 19.47
CA ALA A 15 3.22 -0.38 19.19
C ALA A 15 2.03 0.31 19.87
N VAL A 16 2.23 0.91 21.04
CA VAL A 16 1.21 1.72 21.72
C VAL A 16 1.10 3.10 21.06
N GLU A 17 2.23 3.76 20.79
CA GLU A 17 2.28 5.09 20.17
C GLU A 17 1.60 5.13 18.80
N PHE A 18 1.85 4.13 17.96
CA PHE A 18 1.26 3.98 16.63
C PHE A 18 -0.03 3.15 16.62
N GLU A 19 -0.55 2.79 17.81
CA GLU A 19 -1.79 2.02 17.98
C GLU A 19 -1.87 0.72 17.16
N LEU A 20 -0.75 0.00 17.00
CA LEU A 20 -0.64 -1.19 16.15
C LEU A 20 -1.58 -2.35 16.57
N GLY A 21 -2.20 -2.27 17.74
CA GLY A 21 -3.27 -3.19 18.14
C GLY A 21 -4.56 -3.07 17.30
N LYS A 22 -4.77 -1.95 16.60
CA LYS A 22 -5.96 -1.70 15.76
C LYS A 22 -5.78 -2.14 14.31
N ILE A 23 -4.53 -2.27 13.85
CA ILE A 23 -4.21 -2.46 12.43
C ILE A 23 -4.86 -3.72 11.81
N GLU A 24 -5.07 -4.79 12.58
CA GLU A 24 -5.75 -6.00 12.09
C GLU A 24 -7.22 -5.70 11.72
N MET A 25 -7.89 -4.88 12.54
CA MET A 25 -9.24 -4.41 12.28
C MET A 25 -9.28 -3.47 11.06
N GLU A 26 -8.31 -2.57 10.96
CA GLU A 26 -8.21 -1.60 9.85
C GLU A 26 -7.99 -2.31 8.52
N ILE A 27 -7.06 -3.28 8.46
CA ILE A 27 -6.82 -4.12 7.28
C ILE A 27 -8.11 -4.86 6.89
N SER A 28 -8.76 -5.50 7.86
CA SER A 28 -10.00 -6.26 7.60
C SER A 28 -11.16 -5.37 7.13
N THR A 29 -11.20 -4.13 7.60
CA THR A 29 -12.18 -3.14 7.17
C THR A 29 -11.88 -2.71 5.74
N LEU A 30 -10.63 -2.35 5.46
CA LEU A 30 -10.20 -1.92 4.15
C LEU A 30 -10.42 -3.00 3.07
N GLU A 31 -10.13 -4.27 3.38
CA GLU A 31 -10.37 -5.39 2.47
C GLU A 31 -11.84 -5.50 2.06
N LYS A 32 -12.77 -5.34 3.02
CA LYS A 32 -14.21 -5.40 2.75
C LYS A 32 -14.71 -4.21 1.93
N GLU A 33 -14.24 -3.00 2.25
CA GLU A 33 -14.66 -1.77 1.58
C GLU A 33 -14.08 -1.66 0.16
N LEU A 34 -12.90 -2.24 -0.09
CA LEU A 34 -12.27 -2.26 -1.41
C LEU A 34 -12.74 -3.42 -2.29
N PHE A 35 -13.30 -4.48 -1.71
CA PHE A 35 -13.78 -5.65 -2.47
C PHE A 35 -14.89 -5.26 -3.44
N ARG A 36 -14.72 -5.56 -4.73
CA ARG A 36 -15.76 -5.44 -5.75
C ARG A 36 -15.89 -6.75 -6.52
N ASP A 37 -17.13 -7.18 -6.76
CA ASP A 37 -17.43 -8.47 -7.42
C ASP A 37 -16.82 -8.64 -8.83
N ASN A 38 -16.41 -7.54 -9.47
CA ASN A 38 -15.86 -7.51 -10.84
C ASN A 38 -14.48 -6.82 -10.92
N ASP A 39 -13.68 -6.85 -9.86
CA ASP A 39 -12.30 -6.33 -9.94
C ASP A 39 -11.47 -7.17 -10.92
N ASN A 40 -11.09 -6.55 -12.04
CA ASN A 40 -10.17 -7.16 -13.00
C ASN A 40 -8.79 -7.22 -12.37
N ILE A 41 -8.33 -8.43 -12.07
CA ILE A 41 -6.96 -8.67 -11.62
C ILE A 41 -6.01 -8.50 -12.81
N GLY A 42 -5.03 -7.62 -12.67
CA GLY A 42 -4.05 -7.33 -13.70
C GLY A 42 -2.69 -6.93 -13.13
N PHE A 43 -1.73 -6.69 -14.01
CA PHE A 43 -0.44 -6.16 -13.59
C PHE A 43 -0.60 -4.68 -13.20
N CYS A 44 -0.25 -4.39 -11.95
CA CYS A 44 -0.29 -3.04 -11.40
C CYS A 44 1.13 -2.59 -11.06
N HIS A 45 1.41 -1.30 -11.28
CA HIS A 45 2.65 -0.67 -10.83
C HIS A 45 2.73 -0.57 -9.30
N ASN A 46 1.57 -0.42 -8.64
CA ASN A 46 1.38 -0.25 -7.19
C ASN A 46 1.99 1.01 -6.56
N ASP A 47 2.92 1.67 -7.25
CA ASP A 47 3.57 2.91 -6.80
C ASP A 47 3.66 3.95 -7.93
N LEU A 48 2.55 4.27 -8.59
CA LEU A 48 2.56 5.22 -9.73
C LEU A 48 2.51 6.69 -9.27
N GLN A 49 3.45 7.07 -8.42
CA GLN A 49 3.65 8.45 -7.96
C GLN A 49 4.40 9.30 -8.99
N TYR A 50 4.37 10.63 -8.84
CA TYR A 50 4.99 11.56 -9.79
C TYR A 50 6.48 11.27 -10.03
N GLY A 51 7.22 10.86 -9.00
CA GLY A 51 8.64 10.50 -9.13
C GLY A 51 8.91 9.30 -10.07
N ASN A 52 7.90 8.46 -10.32
CA ASN A 52 7.98 7.29 -11.21
C ASN A 52 7.36 7.56 -12.59
N ILE A 53 6.95 8.81 -12.86
CA ILE A 53 6.45 9.26 -14.16
C ILE A 53 7.43 10.30 -14.70
N MET A 54 8.18 9.92 -15.73
CA MET A 54 9.10 10.83 -16.40
C MET A 54 8.48 11.33 -17.70
N MET A 55 8.54 12.63 -17.95
CA MET A 55 8.20 13.22 -19.25
C MET A 55 9.46 13.75 -19.90
N ASP A 56 9.75 13.27 -21.10
CA ASP A 56 10.79 13.84 -21.94
C ASP A 56 10.27 15.15 -22.58
N GLU A 57 10.94 16.27 -22.31
CA GLU A 57 10.44 17.58 -22.73
C GLU A 57 10.57 17.85 -24.23
N GLU A 58 11.51 17.18 -24.92
CA GLU A 58 11.78 17.39 -26.34
C GLU A 58 10.84 16.56 -27.21
N THR A 59 10.71 15.27 -26.89
CA THR A 59 9.89 14.29 -27.62
C THR A 59 8.45 14.21 -27.11
N LYS A 60 8.17 14.83 -25.94
CA LYS A 60 6.88 14.78 -25.24
C LYS A 60 6.42 13.36 -24.86
N THR A 61 7.35 12.41 -24.74
CA THR A 61 7.03 11.03 -24.35
C THR A 61 6.97 10.86 -22.84
N VAL A 62 6.05 10.01 -22.37
CA VAL A 62 5.95 9.61 -20.96
C VAL A 62 6.56 8.22 -20.76
N THR A 63 7.42 8.09 -19.76
CA THR A 63 7.99 6.83 -19.30
C THR A 63 7.52 6.55 -17.88
N ILE A 64 7.13 5.30 -17.62
CA ILE A 64 6.78 4.78 -16.30
C ILE A 64 7.90 3.81 -15.88
N ILE A 65 8.48 4.01 -14.70
CA ILE A 65 9.69 3.31 -14.23
C ILE A 65 9.38 2.48 -12.99
#